data_AF-A0A413U4B1-F1
#
_entry.id   AF-A0A413U4B1-F1
#
_cell.length_a   1.000
_cell.length_b   1.000
_cell.length_c   1.000
_cell.angle_alpha   90.00
_cell.angle_beta   90.00
_cell.angle_gamma   90.00
#
_symmetry.space_group_name_H-M   'P 1'
#
loop_
_entity.id
_entity.type
_entity.pdbx_description
1 polymer ?
#
loop_
_entity_poly.entity_id
_entity_poly.type
_entity_poly.pdbx_seq_one_letter_code
_entity_poly.pdbx_strand_id
1 'polypeptide(L)' 'MKLTMREKEMLVMFGCENRKLTHQRLGLACICITDVLSKAAVNSLRNKISSISCDERYIKIYHNVKEALDYLSNGGYVA' A
#
# COMPACT_ATOMS: atom_id res chain seq x y z
N MET A 1 -9.75 6.40 -3.43
CA MET A 1 -8.32 6.78 -3.49
C MET A 1 -7.69 6.03 -4.63
N LYS A 2 -6.98 6.69 -5.54
CA LYS A 2 -6.29 6.03 -6.67
C LYS A 2 -4.84 5.77 -6.30
N LEU A 3 -4.41 4.52 -6.40
CA LEU A 3 -3.03 4.09 -6.17
C LEU A 3 -2.39 3.67 -7.51
N THR A 4 -1.15 4.08 -7.70
CA THR A 4 -0.27 3.56 -8.77
C THR A 4 0.09 2.10 -8.48
N MET A 5 0.58 1.36 -9.49
CA MET A 5 1.02 -0.02 -9.30
C MET A 5 2.10 -0.13 -8.22
N ARG A 6 3.10 0.74 -8.26
CA ARG A 6 4.17 0.77 -7.25
C ARG A 6 3.66 1.10 -5.85
N GLU A 7 2.70 2.02 -5.71
CA GLU A 7 2.07 2.27 -4.40
C GLU A 7 1.27 1.05 -3.89
N LYS A 8 0.64 0.28 -4.78
CA LYS A 8 -0.04 -0.97 -4.41
C LYS A 8 0.96 -2.00 -3.88
N GLU A 9 2.07 -2.18 -4.58
CA GLU A 9 3.16 -3.08 -4.16
C GLU A 9 3.70 -2.68 -2.78
N MET A 10 3.98 -1.39 -2.58
CA MET A 10 4.45 -0.86 -1.29
C MET A 10 3.42 -1.03 -0.17
N LEU A 11 2.12 -0.93 -0.49
CA LEU A 11 1.04 -1.16 0.47
C LEU A 11 0.98 -2.64 0.91
N VAL A 12 1.16 -3.58 -0.01
CA VAL A 12 1.20 -5.01 0.35
C VAL A 12 2.48 -5.36 1.11
N MET A 13 3.62 -4.78 0.71
CA MET A 13 4.92 -5.05 1.32
C MET A 13 5.03 -4.52 2.77
N PHE A 14 4.56 -3.30 3.03
CA PHE A 14 4.72 -2.65 4.34
C PHE A 14 3.43 -2.52 5.14
N GLY A 15 2.28 -2.71 4.51
CA GLY A 15 0.98 -2.53 5.13
C GLY A 15 0.45 -3.75 5.87
N CYS A 16 -0.60 -3.49 6.63
CA CYS A 16 -1.40 -4.46 7.37
C CYS A 16 -2.80 -3.88 7.61
N GLU A 17 -3.72 -4.63 8.20
CA GLU A 17 -5.09 -4.18 8.48
C GLU A 17 -5.17 -3.00 9.49
N ASN A 18 -4.05 -2.64 10.12
CA ASN A 18 -3.96 -1.46 10.98
C ASN A 18 -3.43 -0.23 10.22
N ARG A 19 -4.29 0.77 10.02
CA ARG A 19 -3.94 2.02 9.30
C ARG A 19 -2.78 2.77 9.94
N LYS A 20 -2.80 2.94 11.27
CA LYS A 20 -1.77 3.69 12.01
C LYS A 20 -0.42 2.99 11.95
N LEU A 21 -0.42 1.68 12.16
CA LEU A 21 0.80 0.87 12.08
C LEU A 21 1.38 0.88 10.66
N THR A 22 0.54 0.78 9.64
CA THR A 22 0.96 0.90 8.24
C THR A 22 1.60 2.26 7.95
N HIS A 23 0.98 3.34 8.43
CA HIS A 23 1.54 4.68 8.28
C HIS A 23 2.91 4.83 8.97
N GLN A 24 3.11 4.21 10.14
CA GLN A 24 4.40 4.17 10.83
C GLN A 24 5.44 3.36 10.05
N ARG A 25 5.09 2.15 9.59
CA ARG A 25 5.98 1.28 8.79
C ARG A 25 6.44 1.95 7.51
N LEU A 26 5.55 2.66 6.81
CA LEU A 26 5.92 3.44 5.62
C LEU A 26 6.88 4.59 5.96
N GLY A 27 6.73 5.20 7.14
CA GLY A 27 7.68 6.20 7.63
C GLY A 27 9.10 5.63 7.78
N LEU A 28 9.22 4.44 8.38
CA LEU A 28 10.50 3.74 8.52
C LEU A 28 11.05 3.30 7.15
N ALA A 29 10.20 2.73 6.29
CA ALA A 29 10.60 2.30 4.95
C ALA A 29 11.17 3.47 4.12
N CYS A 30 10.61 4.67 4.25
CA CYS A 30 11.11 5.86 3.55
C CYS A 30 12.55 6.25 3.94
N ILE A 31 12.96 5.94 5.19
CA ILE A 31 14.34 6.18 5.65
C ILE A 31 15.28 5.15 5.02
N CYS A 32 14.87 3.89 4.95
CA CYS A 32 15.71 2.79 4.49
C CYS A 32 15.82 2.67 2.97
N ILE A 33 14.79 3.07 2.21
CA ILE A 33 14.77 2.95 0.76
C ILE A 33 15.68 4.02 0.15
N THR A 34 16.66 3.57 -0.64
CA THR A 34 17.61 4.40 -1.37
C THR A 34 17.16 4.70 -2.80
N ASP A 35 16.39 3.80 -3.42
CA ASP A 35 15.80 4.02 -4.74
C ASP A 35 14.82 5.21 -4.71
N VAL A 36 15.08 6.22 -5.55
CA VAL A 36 14.35 7.49 -5.56
C VAL A 36 12.87 7.27 -5.91
N LEU A 37 12.58 6.40 -6.87
CA LEU A 37 11.20 6.17 -7.33
C LEU A 37 10.37 5.42 -6.27
N SER A 38 10.95 4.41 -5.64
CA SER A 38 10.32 3.66 -4.55
C SER A 38 10.13 4.52 -3.32
N LYS A 39 11.10 5.38 -2.99
CA LYS A 39 10.98 6.35 -1.90
C LYS A 39 9.86 7.35 -2.16
N ALA A 40 9.75 7.86 -3.39
CA ALA A 40 8.64 8.74 -3.79
C ALA A 40 7.28 8.03 -3.66
N ALA A 41 7.18 6.77 -4.10
CA ALA A 41 5.97 5.98 -3.98
C ALA A 41 5.57 5.73 -2.51
N VAL A 42 6.52 5.39 -1.64
CA VAL A 42 6.28 5.20 -0.20
C VAL A 42 5.81 6.50 0.46
N ASN A 43 6.46 7.62 0.17
CA ASN A 43 6.04 8.93 0.70
C ASN A 43 4.63 9.31 0.23
N SER A 44 4.36 9.15 -1.08
CA SER A 44 3.04 9.41 -1.65
C SER A 44 1.97 8.54 -1.00
N LEU A 45 2.23 7.23 -0.87
CA LEU A 45 1.32 6.28 -0.22
C LEU A 45 1.07 6.66 1.25
N ARG A 46 2.11 7.04 1.99
CA ARG A 46 2.00 7.46 3.38
C ARG A 46 1.09 8.68 3.55
N ASN A 47 1.26 9.70 2.71
CA ASN A 47 0.39 10.89 2.69
C ASN A 47 -1.05 10.56 2.30
N LYS A 48 -1.22 9.63 1.36
CA LYS A 48 -2.55 9.14 0.98
C LYS A 48 -3.24 8.41 2.12
N ILE A 49 -2.52 7.57 2.87
CA ILE A 49 -3.06 6.86 4.05
C ILE A 49 -3.40 7.82 5.18
N SER A 50 -2.58 8.86 5.42
CA SER A 50 -2.88 9.86 6.45
C SER A 50 -4.17 10.64 6.16
N SER A 51 -4.52 10.82 4.88
CA SER A 51 -5.79 11.44 4.46
C SER A 51 -7.04 10.58 4.68
N ILE A 52 -6.89 9.28 4.99
CA ILE A 52 -8.02 8.39 5.25
C ILE A 52 -8.46 8.57 6.70
N SER A 53 -9.67 9.10 6.92
CA SER A 53 -10.22 9.31 8.28
C SER A 53 -10.81 8.06 8.93
N CYS A 54 -11.14 7.03 8.17
CA CYS A 54 -11.88 5.85 8.61
C CYS A 54 -11.06 4.56 8.44
N ASP A 55 -10.88 3.81 9.53
CA ASP A 55 -10.07 2.58 9.52
C ASP A 55 -10.72 1.47 8.69
N GLU A 56 -12.06 1.32 8.73
CA GLU A 56 -12.77 0.36 7.86
C GLU A 56 -12.56 0.64 6.37
N ARG A 57 -12.54 1.93 5.99
CA ARG A 57 -12.26 2.32 4.61
C ARG A 57 -10.84 1.93 4.20
N TYR A 58 -9.89 2.10 5.11
CA TYR A 58 -8.52 1.67 4.88
C TYR A 58 -8.41 0.15 4.73
N ILE A 59 -9.04 -0.63 5.61
CA ILE A 59 -9.05 -2.11 5.57
C ILE A 59 -9.60 -2.60 4.22
N LYS A 60 -10.73 -2.05 3.77
CA LYS A 60 -11.30 -2.37 2.44
C LYS A 60 -10.31 -2.09 1.30
N ILE A 61 -9.61 -0.94 1.34
CA ILE A 61 -8.60 -0.61 0.33
C ILE A 61 -7.44 -1.61 0.37
N TYR A 62 -6.95 -1.95 1.57
CA TYR A 62 -5.86 -2.90 1.76
C TYR A 62 -6.20 -4.27 1.18
N HIS A 63 -7.37 -4.84 1.50
CA HIS A 63 -7.79 -6.13 0.95
C HIS A 63 -7.97 -6.10 -0.57
N ASN A 64 -8.64 -5.08 -1.11
CA ASN A 64 -8.84 -4.96 -2.56
C ASN A 64 -7.51 -4.87 -3.31
N VAL A 65 -6.50 -4.21 -2.73
CA VAL A 65 -5.16 -4.12 -3.31
C VAL A 65 -4.43 -5.45 -3.23
N LYS A 66 -4.50 -6.12 -2.09
CA LYS A 66 -3.89 -7.44 -1.88
C LYS A 66 -4.47 -8.47 -2.86
N GLU A 67 -5.79 -8.55 -2.96
CA GLU A 67 -6.49 -9.43 -3.90
C GLU A 67 -6.14 -9.12 -5.36
N ALA A 68 -6.10 -7.84 -5.74
CA ALA A 68 -5.73 -7.46 -7.10
C ALA A 68 -4.29 -7.84 -7.47
N LEU A 69 -3.35 -7.79 -6.51
CA LEU A 69 -1.96 -8.19 -6.74
C LEU A 69 -1.77 -9.71 -6.71
N ASP A 70 -2.50 -10.41 -5.84
CA ASP A 70 -2.54 -11.87 -5.83
C ASP A 70 -3.12 -12.41 -7.15
N TYR A 71 -4.17 -11.77 -7.68
CA TYR A 71 -4.75 -12.12 -8.99
C TYR A 71 -3.75 -11.94 -10.14
N LEU A 72 -2.99 -10.84 -10.14
CA LEU A 72 -1.95 -10.60 -11.14
C LEU A 72 -0.79 -11.59 -11.03
N SER A 73 -0.46 -12.03 -9.81
CA SER A 73 0.62 -12.99 -9.56
C SER A 73 0.22 -14.42 -9.94
N ASN A 74 -1.06 -14.77 -9.80
CA ASN A 74 -1.59 -16.11 -10.10
C ASN A 74 -2.08 -16.29 -11.56
N GLY A 75 -1.74 -15.36 -12.47
CA GLY A 75 -1.95 -15.56 -13.90
C GLY A 75 -3.42 -15.57 -14.38
N GLY A 76 -4.36 -15.02 -13.60
CA GLY A 76 -5.72 -14.76 -14.07
C GLY A 76 -6.55 -15.98 -14.50
N TYR A 77 -6.35 -17.17 -13.92
CA TYR A 77 -7.25 -18.30 -14.13
C TYR A 77 -8.18 -18.49 -12.94
N VAL A 78 -9.40 -17.94 -13.02
CA VAL A 78 -10.63 -18.62 -12.56
C VAL A 78 -11.82 -18.13 -13.40
N ALA A 79 -12.12 -18.85 -14.47
CA ALA A 79 -13.45 -19.28 -14.93
C ALA A 79 -13.27 -20.15 -16.18
#